data_AF-A0A7X2NTF1-F1
#
_entry.id   AF-A0A7X2NTF1-F1
#
_cell.length_a   1.000
_cell.length_b   1.000
_cell.length_c   1.000
_cell.angle_alpha   90.00
_cell.angle_beta   90.00
_cell.angle_gamma   90.00
#
_symmetry.space_group_name_H-M   'P 1'
#
loop_
_entity.id
_entity.type
_entity.pdbx_description
1 polymer ?
#
loop_
_entity_poly.entity_id
_entity_poly.type
_entity_poly.pdbx_seq_one_letter_code
_entity_poly.pdbx_strand_id
1 'polypeptide(L)'
;MNTDQKTQKAFLQLIRKYHFSEITVTMLCQEAGISRTSFYKHFSNTAEVLDEVLETLFSEVDGVQTELLGFKAAEKVPLCVFVRSHPEYRNLFTDDAIIHTVIRKFVSMNRKEYLEVMHQKVSSTDSELLGLLYFQLNGCMHATRHMISRSDEEWAANKKNIDSFIISGFKNLPRK
;
A
#
# COMPACT_ATOMS: atom_id res chain seq x y z
N MET A 1 -9.15 3.33 22.80
CA MET A 1 -9.34 3.52 21.36
C MET A 1 -10.07 4.84 21.13
N ASN A 2 -9.41 5.81 20.49
CA ASN A 2 -9.99 7.14 20.19
C ASN A 2 -10.97 7.07 19.00
N THR A 3 -11.58 8.20 18.62
CA THR A 3 -12.53 8.28 17.49
C THR A 3 -11.88 7.82 16.18
N ASP A 4 -10.63 8.19 15.93
CA ASP A 4 -9.89 7.86 14.71
C ASP A 4 -9.73 6.35 14.57
N GLN A 5 -9.17 5.70 15.59
CA GLN A 5 -8.96 4.26 15.63
C GLN A 5 -10.28 3.47 15.53
N LYS A 6 -11.35 3.96 16.16
CA LYS A 6 -12.69 3.36 16.01
C LYS A 6 -13.20 3.45 14.58
N THR A 7 -13.02 4.61 13.95
CA THR A 7 -13.49 4.86 12.57
C THR A 7 -12.68 4.05 11.56
N GLN A 8 -11.36 4.01 11.69
CA GLN A 8 -10.48 3.19 10.84
C GLN A 8 -10.81 1.70 10.97
N LYS A 9 -10.99 1.20 12.19
CA LYS A 9 -11.38 -0.21 12.43
C LYS A 9 -12.74 -0.54 11.80
N ALA A 10 -13.73 0.35 11.97
CA ALA A 10 -15.04 0.21 11.35
C ALA A 10 -14.95 0.21 9.81
N PHE A 11 -14.11 1.07 9.25
CA PHE A 11 -13.86 1.10 7.81
C PHE A 11 -13.31 -0.23 7.29
N LEU A 12 -12.28 -0.78 7.95
CA LEU A 12 -11.70 -2.09 7.59
C LEU A 12 -12.72 -3.24 7.73
N GLN A 13 -13.70 -3.12 8.62
CA GLN A 13 -14.78 -4.10 8.74
C GLN A 13 -15.82 -3.96 7.63
N LEU A 14 -16.15 -2.73 7.21
CA LEU A 14 -17.14 -2.47 6.17
C LEU A 14 -16.60 -2.78 4.77
N ILE A 15 -15.35 -2.44 4.47
CA ILE A 15 -14.76 -2.70 3.15
C ILE A 15 -14.55 -4.19 2.87
N ARG A 16 -14.68 -5.04 3.89
CA ARG A 16 -14.76 -6.50 3.74
C ARG A 16 -16.08 -7.00 3.19
N LYS A 17 -17.14 -6.19 3.29
CA LYS A 17 -18.52 -6.55 2.96
C LYS A 17 -19.11 -5.74 1.81
N TYR A 18 -18.59 -4.53 1.59
CA TYR A 18 -19.10 -3.55 0.64
C TYR A 18 -17.97 -2.99 -0.21
N HIS A 19 -18.28 -2.60 -1.45
CA HIS A 19 -17.39 -1.77 -2.24
C HIS A 19 -17.19 -0.41 -1.58
N PHE A 20 -16.04 0.22 -1.79
CA PHE A 20 -15.76 1.53 -1.20
C PHE A 20 -16.84 2.58 -1.51
N SER A 21 -17.39 2.57 -2.73
CA SER A 21 -18.45 3.49 -3.17
C SER A 21 -19.79 3.31 -2.45
N GLU A 22 -20.01 2.18 -1.79
CA GLU A 22 -21.22 1.86 -1.04
C GLU A 22 -21.12 2.25 0.44
N ILE A 23 -19.89 2.45 0.94
CA ILE A 23 -19.66 2.79 2.34
C ILE A 23 -20.04 4.25 2.59
N THR A 24 -20.97 4.47 3.53
CA THR A 24 -21.43 5.80 3.92
C THR A 24 -20.92 6.20 5.31
N VAL A 25 -20.89 7.51 5.59
CA VAL A 25 -20.60 8.04 6.94
C VAL A 25 -21.55 7.45 7.99
N THR A 26 -22.81 7.18 7.62
CA THR A 26 -23.79 6.57 8.53
C THR A 26 -23.36 5.16 8.93
N MET A 27 -22.98 4.34 7.96
CA MET A 27 -22.52 2.97 8.22
C MET A 27 -21.27 2.98 9.09
N LEU A 28 -20.31 3.89 8.81
CA LEU A 28 -19.10 4.05 9.63
C LEU A 28 -19.44 4.43 11.07
N CYS A 29 -20.31 5.41 11.28
CA CYS A 29 -20.71 5.84 12.62
C CYS A 29 -21.39 4.71 13.40
N GLN A 30 -22.26 3.93 12.74
CA GLN A 30 -22.95 2.80 13.33
C GLN A 30 -21.98 1.68 13.71
N GLU A 31 -21.11 1.26 12.79
CA GLU A 31 -20.12 0.20 13.04
C GLU A 31 -19.07 0.63 14.10
N ALA A 32 -18.65 1.91 14.10
CA ALA A 32 -17.70 2.44 15.07
C ALA A 32 -18.31 2.73 16.46
N GLY A 33 -19.64 2.76 16.57
CA GLY A 33 -20.34 3.16 17.79
C GLY A 33 -20.07 4.62 18.19
N ILE A 34 -20.06 5.53 17.21
CA ILE A 34 -19.84 6.98 17.41
C ILE A 34 -20.98 7.81 16.82
N SER A 35 -21.13 9.05 17.30
CA SER A 35 -22.08 10.00 16.72
C SER A 35 -21.52 10.61 15.42
N ARG A 36 -22.40 11.05 14.51
CA ARG A 36 -21.99 11.83 13.33
C ARG A 36 -21.24 13.11 13.71
N THR A 37 -21.67 13.78 14.77
CA THR A 37 -20.98 14.97 15.30
C THR A 37 -19.55 14.64 15.74
N SER A 38 -19.34 13.46 16.32
CA SER A 38 -17.99 12.98 16.66
C SER A 38 -17.19 12.66 15.40
N PHE A 39 -17.79 12.00 14.41
CA PHE A 39 -17.13 11.70 13.13
C PHE A 39 -16.64 12.99 12.44
N TYR A 40 -17.52 13.97 12.27
CA TYR A 40 -17.20 15.22 11.55
C TYR A 40 -16.21 16.15 12.28
N LYS A 41 -15.81 15.83 13.51
CA LYS A 41 -14.66 16.50 14.16
C LYS A 41 -13.31 16.01 13.65
N HIS A 42 -13.27 14.81 13.08
CA HIS A 42 -12.05 14.13 12.68
C HIS A 42 -11.99 13.88 11.17
N PHE A 43 -13.13 13.62 10.52
CA PHE A 43 -13.21 13.31 9.09
C PHE A 43 -14.38 14.03 8.42
N SER A 44 -14.16 14.60 7.25
CA SER A 44 -15.20 15.25 6.45
C SER A 44 -16.01 14.26 5.62
N ASN A 45 -15.42 13.13 5.24
CA ASN A 45 -16.03 12.14 4.34
C ASN A 45 -15.31 10.78 4.43
N THR A 46 -15.78 9.78 3.68
CA THR A 46 -15.20 8.43 3.67
C THR A 46 -13.84 8.33 2.97
N ALA A 47 -13.51 9.27 2.07
CA ALA A 47 -12.20 9.31 1.41
C ALA A 47 -11.09 9.74 2.36
N GLU A 48 -11.35 10.70 3.27
CA GLU A 48 -10.39 11.05 4.32
C GLU A 48 -10.13 9.88 5.28
N VAL A 49 -11.15 9.08 5.57
CA VAL A 49 -10.98 7.84 6.36
C VAL A 49 -10.10 6.82 5.62
N LEU A 50 -10.30 6.65 4.31
CA LEU A 50 -9.45 5.79 3.49
C LEU A 50 -8.01 6.30 3.49
N ASP A 51 -7.78 7.60 3.30
CA ASP A 51 -6.44 8.19 3.30
C ASP A 51 -5.72 7.94 4.63
N GLU A 52 -6.39 8.15 5.76
CA GLU A 52 -5.85 7.89 7.10
C GLU A 52 -5.50 6.41 7.33
N VAL A 53 -6.37 5.49 6.87
CA VAL A 53 -6.11 4.04 6.92
C VAL A 53 -4.89 3.69 6.08
N LEU A 54 -4.75 4.28 4.88
CA LEU A 54 -3.60 4.04 4.01
C LEU A 54 -2.31 4.64 4.58
N GLU A 55 -2.37 5.81 5.22
CA GLU A 55 -1.21 6.39 5.92
C GLU A 55 -0.72 5.48 7.04
N THR A 56 -1.65 5.02 7.87
CA THR A 56 -1.37 4.08 8.97
C THR A 56 -0.80 2.76 8.45
N LEU A 57 -1.31 2.25 7.33
CA LEU A 57 -0.79 1.03 6.71
C LEU A 57 0.63 1.26 6.17
N PHE A 58 0.81 2.29 5.35
CA PHE A 58 2.06 2.54 4.65
C PHE A 58 3.17 3.04 5.57
N SER A 59 2.84 3.56 6.75
CA SER A 59 3.84 3.80 7.79
C SER A 59 4.45 2.51 8.33
N GLU A 60 3.83 1.34 8.18
CA GLU A 60 4.32 0.06 8.71
C GLU A 60 5.08 -0.80 7.68
N VAL A 61 5.26 -0.30 6.45
CA VAL A 61 5.93 -1.05 5.36
C VAL A 61 7.21 -0.38 4.90
N ASP A 62 8.13 -1.17 4.36
CA ASP A 62 9.27 -0.66 3.59
C ASP A 62 8.79 -0.29 2.19
N GLY A 63 8.51 1.00 2.01
CA GLY A 63 7.93 1.51 0.76
C GLY A 63 8.91 1.64 -0.40
N VAL A 64 10.21 1.62 -0.11
CA VAL A 64 11.29 1.76 -1.10
C VAL A 64 11.96 0.42 -1.41
N GLN A 65 11.63 -0.63 -0.65
CA GLN A 65 12.24 -1.96 -0.74
C GLN A 65 13.76 -1.86 -0.60
N THR A 66 14.19 -1.11 0.43
CA THR A 66 15.58 -0.70 0.62
C THR A 66 16.51 -1.90 0.75
N GLU A 67 16.05 -2.98 1.38
CA GLU A 67 16.84 -4.21 1.48
C GLU A 67 16.93 -4.94 0.14
N LEU A 68 15.80 -5.08 -0.56
CA LEU A 68 15.73 -5.74 -1.87
C LEU A 68 16.67 -5.08 -2.88
N LEU A 69 16.68 -3.74 -2.89
CA LEU A 69 17.52 -2.95 -3.78
C LEU A 69 18.94 -2.73 -3.24
N GLY A 70 19.27 -3.26 -2.06
CA GLY A 70 20.61 -3.27 -1.46
C GLY A 70 21.09 -1.90 -1.02
N PHE A 71 20.24 -1.09 -0.40
CA PHE A 71 20.58 0.24 0.14
C PHE A 71 20.85 0.22 1.63
N LYS A 72 19.93 -0.37 2.42
CA LYS A 72 20.07 -0.59 3.87
C LYS A 72 19.20 -1.78 4.27
N ALA A 73 19.52 -2.39 5.42
CA ALA A 73 18.62 -3.36 6.03
C ALA A 73 17.27 -2.69 6.28
N ALA A 74 16.17 -3.39 5.95
CA ALA A 74 14.85 -2.84 6.16
C ALA A 74 14.40 -3.07 7.61
N GLU A 75 13.95 -2.02 8.29
CA GLU A 75 13.32 -2.14 9.62
C GLU A 75 11.88 -2.66 9.52
N LYS A 76 11.29 -2.56 8.32
CA LYS A 76 9.90 -2.92 8.00
C LYS A 76 9.87 -3.93 6.87
N VAL A 77 8.72 -4.57 6.67
CA VAL A 77 8.56 -5.57 5.62
C VAL A 77 8.07 -4.96 4.31
N PRO A 78 8.35 -5.57 3.15
CA PRO A 78 7.75 -5.15 1.88
C PRO A 78 6.22 -5.21 1.93
N LEU A 79 5.54 -4.33 1.20
CA LEU A 79 4.08 -4.23 1.19
C LEU A 79 3.37 -5.57 0.92
N CYS A 80 3.85 -6.37 -0.04
CA CYS A 80 3.23 -7.66 -0.36
C CYS A 80 3.31 -8.68 0.79
N VAL A 81 4.35 -8.58 1.64
CA VAL A 81 4.49 -9.38 2.86
C VAL A 81 3.50 -8.90 3.91
N PHE A 82 3.42 -7.58 4.12
CA PHE A 82 2.48 -6.96 5.06
C PHE A 82 1.02 -7.33 4.74
N VAL A 83 0.59 -7.18 3.49
CA VAL A 83 -0.79 -7.49 3.07
C VAL A 83 -1.11 -8.98 3.23
N ARG A 84 -0.13 -9.86 3.06
CA ARG A 84 -0.32 -11.29 3.26
C ARG A 84 -0.57 -11.61 4.74
N SER A 85 0.20 -11.02 5.65
CA SER A 85 0.11 -11.24 7.09
C SER A 85 -1.06 -10.51 7.76
N HIS A 86 -1.64 -9.49 7.12
CA HIS A 86 -2.74 -8.70 7.67
C HIS A 86 -4.00 -8.79 6.78
N PRO A 87 -4.78 -9.88 6.91
CA PRO A 87 -5.93 -10.14 6.05
C PRO A 87 -7.02 -9.07 6.06
N GLU A 88 -7.10 -8.27 7.12
CA GLU A 88 -8.03 -7.15 7.27
C GLU A 88 -7.82 -6.03 6.23
N TYR A 89 -6.62 -5.88 5.67
CA TYR A 89 -6.32 -4.87 4.67
C TYR A 89 -6.47 -5.37 3.23
N ARG A 90 -6.67 -6.68 3.01
CA ARG A 90 -6.64 -7.30 1.67
C ARG A 90 -7.59 -6.63 0.67
N ASN A 91 -8.77 -6.23 1.13
CA ASN A 91 -9.77 -5.61 0.26
C ASN A 91 -9.37 -4.22 -0.26
N LEU A 92 -8.42 -3.54 0.39
CA LEU A 92 -7.84 -2.31 -0.15
C LEU A 92 -7.08 -2.54 -1.46
N PHE A 93 -6.57 -3.76 -1.66
CA PHE A 93 -5.70 -4.12 -2.79
C PHE A 93 -6.40 -4.99 -3.85
N THR A 94 -7.66 -5.35 -3.63
CA THR A 94 -8.45 -6.20 -4.54
C THR A 94 -9.66 -5.49 -5.14
N ASP A 95 -10.06 -4.33 -4.59
CA ASP A 95 -11.13 -3.49 -5.12
C ASP A 95 -10.59 -2.55 -6.21
N ASP A 96 -11.02 -2.80 -7.45
CA ASP A 96 -10.63 -2.05 -8.64
C ASP A 96 -11.04 -0.57 -8.57
N ALA A 97 -12.04 -0.22 -7.76
CA ALA A 97 -12.50 1.16 -7.61
C ALA A 97 -11.48 2.05 -6.85
N ILE A 98 -10.65 1.46 -5.97
CA ILE A 98 -9.74 2.21 -5.11
C ILE A 98 -8.26 1.93 -5.37
N ILE A 99 -7.91 0.88 -6.12
CA ILE A 99 -6.52 0.48 -6.33
C ILE A 99 -5.65 1.62 -6.87
N HIS A 100 -6.20 2.47 -7.76
CA HIS A 100 -5.48 3.65 -8.25
C HIS A 100 -5.21 4.68 -7.15
N THR A 101 -6.15 4.89 -6.22
CA THR A 101 -5.96 5.76 -5.06
C THR A 101 -4.90 5.20 -4.12
N VAL A 102 -4.93 3.89 -3.86
CA VAL A 102 -3.93 3.18 -3.05
C VAL A 102 -2.52 3.35 -3.63
N ILE A 103 -2.35 3.14 -4.94
CA ILE A 103 -1.06 3.32 -5.62
C ILE A 103 -0.60 4.78 -5.55
N ARG A 104 -1.47 5.75 -5.85
CA ARG A 104 -1.11 7.18 -5.77
C ARG A 104 -0.68 7.58 -4.37
N LYS A 105 -1.41 7.13 -3.34
CA LYS A 105 -1.07 7.42 -1.95
C LYS A 105 0.27 6.81 -1.57
N PHE A 106 0.51 5.55 -1.92
CA PHE A 106 1.80 4.89 -1.68
C PHE A 106 2.96 5.65 -2.33
N VAL A 107 2.82 6.04 -3.61
CA VAL A 107 3.85 6.83 -4.30
C VAL A 107 4.04 8.18 -3.62
N SER A 108 2.96 8.87 -3.24
CA SER A 108 3.06 10.19 -2.60
C SER A 108 3.86 10.16 -1.30
N MET A 109 3.69 9.10 -0.49
CA MET A 109 4.39 8.93 0.78
C MET A 109 5.85 8.55 0.60
N ASN A 110 6.16 7.73 -0.42
CA ASN A 110 7.48 7.13 -0.57
C ASN A 110 8.36 7.80 -1.65
N ARG A 111 7.80 8.70 -2.46
CA ARG A 111 8.48 9.34 -3.60
C ARG A 111 9.82 9.95 -3.21
N LYS A 112 9.86 10.71 -2.12
CA LYS A 112 11.08 11.45 -1.71
C LYS A 112 12.21 10.47 -1.38
N GLU A 113 11.96 9.53 -0.46
CA GLU A 113 12.97 8.53 -0.07
C GLU A 113 13.37 7.67 -1.28
N TYR A 114 12.41 7.24 -2.10
CA TYR A 114 12.69 6.45 -3.30
C TYR A 114 13.66 7.17 -4.25
N LEU A 115 13.41 8.44 -4.57
CA LEU A 115 14.26 9.22 -5.46
C LEU A 115 15.65 9.45 -4.84
N GLU A 116 15.72 9.86 -3.57
CA GLU A 116 16.98 10.07 -2.86
C GLU A 116 17.87 8.82 -2.87
N VAL A 117 17.25 7.66 -2.67
CA VAL A 117 17.92 6.36 -2.63
C VAL A 117 18.36 5.95 -4.04
N MET A 118 17.48 6.00 -5.04
CA MET A 118 17.80 5.60 -6.41
C MET A 118 18.91 6.46 -7.04
N HIS A 119 18.88 7.77 -6.81
CA HIS A 119 19.89 8.71 -7.32
C HIS A 119 21.30 8.46 -6.76
N GLN A 120 21.47 7.63 -5.73
CA GLN A 120 22.80 7.22 -5.27
C GLN A 120 23.46 6.20 -6.20
N LYS A 121 22.68 5.47 -7.01
CA LYS A 121 23.17 4.35 -7.82
C LYS A 121 23.03 4.55 -9.33
N VAL A 122 22.03 5.33 -9.75
CA VAL A 122 21.70 5.48 -11.17
C VAL A 122 21.71 6.94 -11.61
N SER A 123 21.86 7.15 -12.92
CA SER A 123 21.86 8.46 -13.57
C SER A 123 20.50 8.82 -14.21
N SER A 124 19.50 7.94 -14.09
CA SER A 124 18.14 8.17 -14.57
C SER A 124 17.49 9.39 -13.91
N THR A 125 16.63 10.09 -14.66
CA THR A 125 15.86 11.24 -14.20
C THR A 125 14.74 10.85 -13.24
N ASP A 126 14.21 11.82 -12.50
CA ASP A 126 13.03 11.63 -11.64
C ASP A 126 11.84 11.03 -12.40
N SER A 127 11.59 11.48 -13.64
CA SER A 127 10.46 11.01 -14.43
C SER A 127 10.61 9.54 -14.82
N GLU A 128 11.82 9.10 -15.18
CA GLU A 128 12.11 7.71 -15.52
C GLU A 128 11.97 6.81 -14.28
N LEU A 129 12.54 7.24 -13.16
CA LEU A 129 12.46 6.53 -11.88
C LEU A 129 11.02 6.42 -11.38
N LEU A 130 10.23 7.49 -11.45
CA LEU A 130 8.82 7.44 -11.08
C LEU A 130 8.02 6.53 -12.02
N GLY A 131 8.34 6.54 -13.32
CA GLY A 131 7.75 5.58 -14.27
C GLY A 131 8.00 4.13 -13.86
N LEU A 132 9.24 3.81 -13.46
CA LEU A 132 9.60 2.48 -12.95
C LEU A 132 8.89 2.14 -11.64
N LEU A 133 8.78 3.08 -10.71
CA LEU A 133 8.05 2.89 -9.45
C LEU A 133 6.57 2.56 -9.71
N TYR A 134 5.90 3.31 -10.60
CA TYR A 134 4.53 3.02 -10.98
C TYR A 134 4.41 1.66 -11.68
N PHE A 135 5.30 1.33 -12.61
CA PHE A 135 5.30 0.04 -13.29
C PHE A 135 5.44 -1.12 -12.29
N GLN A 136 6.41 -1.04 -11.39
CA GLN A 136 6.66 -2.03 -10.35
C GLN A 136 5.45 -2.18 -9.41
N LEU A 137 4.87 -1.07 -8.94
CA LEU A 137 3.71 -1.12 -8.05
C LEU A 137 2.51 -1.78 -8.74
N ASN A 138 2.20 -1.41 -9.98
CA ASN A 138 1.11 -2.05 -10.72
C ASN A 138 1.33 -3.55 -10.87
N GLY A 139 2.55 -3.98 -11.23
CA GLY A 139 2.90 -5.40 -11.34
C GLY A 139 2.79 -6.15 -10.00
N CYS A 140 3.34 -5.58 -8.93
CA CYS A 140 3.31 -6.18 -7.59
C CYS A 140 1.89 -6.24 -6.99
N MET A 141 1.05 -5.24 -7.25
CA MET A 141 -0.36 -5.26 -6.80
C MET A 141 -1.16 -6.32 -7.54
N HIS A 142 -0.97 -6.43 -8.86
CA HIS A 142 -1.57 -7.49 -9.67
C HIS A 142 -1.15 -8.87 -9.15
N ALA A 143 0.14 -9.09 -8.91
CA ALA A 143 0.64 -10.34 -8.33
C ALA A 143 0.05 -10.61 -6.94
N THR A 144 -0.04 -9.61 -6.07
CA THR A 144 -0.66 -9.72 -4.74
C THR A 144 -2.10 -10.22 -4.85
N ARG A 145 -2.91 -9.64 -5.74
CA ARG A 145 -4.30 -10.06 -5.98
C ARG A 145 -4.39 -11.51 -6.47
N HIS A 146 -3.52 -11.93 -7.40
CA HIS A 146 -3.52 -13.29 -7.94
C HIS A 146 -3.04 -14.35 -6.94
N MET A 147 -2.17 -13.98 -5.99
CA MET A 147 -1.57 -14.89 -5.02
C MET A 147 -2.26 -14.90 -3.65
N ILE A 148 -3.32 -14.10 -3.47
CA ILE A 148 -3.93 -13.84 -2.16
C ILE A 148 -4.58 -15.08 -1.51
N SER A 149 -5.05 -16.02 -2.33
CA SER A 149 -5.69 -17.27 -1.91
C SER A 149 -4.81 -18.50 -2.13
N ARG A 150 -3.55 -18.30 -2.53
CA ARG A 150 -2.57 -19.37 -2.80
C ARG A 150 -1.82 -19.76 -1.54
N SER A 151 -1.22 -20.95 -1.52
CA SER A 151 -0.43 -21.42 -0.37
C SER A 151 0.78 -20.51 -0.10
N ASP A 152 1.36 -20.60 1.10
CA ASP A 152 2.55 -19.83 1.45
C ASP A 152 3.75 -20.21 0.56
N GLU A 153 3.86 -21.48 0.18
CA GLU A 153 4.90 -21.97 -0.74
C GLU A 153 4.73 -21.39 -2.14
N GLU A 154 3.50 -21.41 -2.68
CA GLU A 154 3.20 -20.85 -4.00
C GLU A 154 3.51 -19.35 -4.03
N TRP A 155 3.08 -18.62 -3.00
CA TRP A 155 3.35 -17.19 -2.89
C TRP A 155 4.83 -16.87 -2.73
N ALA A 156 5.55 -17.60 -1.88
CA ALA A 156 6.98 -17.40 -1.68
C ALA A 156 7.76 -17.65 -2.97
N ALA A 157 7.41 -18.69 -3.73
CA ALA A 157 8.01 -18.96 -5.03
C ALA A 157 7.73 -17.85 -6.05
N ASN A 158 6.48 -17.35 -6.12
CA ASN A 158 6.12 -16.24 -7.00
C ASN A 158 6.85 -14.94 -6.62
N LYS A 159 6.85 -14.58 -5.34
CA LYS A 159 7.57 -13.41 -4.81
C LYS A 159 9.05 -13.48 -5.16
N LYS A 160 9.70 -14.62 -4.94
CA LYS A 160 11.13 -14.81 -5.26
C LYS A 160 11.44 -14.53 -6.74
N ASN A 161 10.59 -14.97 -7.66
CA ASN A 161 10.78 -14.74 -9.09
C ASN A 161 10.57 -13.26 -9.46
N ILE A 162 9.55 -12.62 -8.90
CA ILE A 162 9.29 -11.18 -9.11
C ILE A 162 10.44 -10.33 -8.56
N ASP A 163 10.89 -10.62 -7.34
CA ASP A 163 12.03 -9.97 -6.70
C ASP A 163 13.30 -10.08 -7.55
N SER A 164 13.59 -11.28 -8.07
CA SER A 164 14.74 -11.51 -8.95
C SER A 164 14.64 -10.70 -10.25
N PHE A 165 13.45 -10.63 -10.85
CA PHE A 165 13.20 -9.83 -12.05
C PHE A 165 13.41 -8.33 -11.79
N ILE A 166 12.84 -7.81 -10.70
CA ILE A 166 12.96 -6.41 -10.28
C ILE A 166 14.43 -6.05 -10.03
N ILE A 167 15.13 -6.84 -9.22
CA ILE A 167 16.55 -6.61 -8.91
C ILE A 167 17.38 -6.60 -10.18
N SER A 168 17.14 -7.56 -11.08
CA SER A 168 17.88 -7.67 -12.34
C SER A 168 17.62 -6.48 -13.25
N GLY A 169 16.39 -5.99 -13.32
CA GLY A 169 16.04 -4.77 -14.05
C GLY A 169 16.79 -3.54 -13.51
N PHE A 170 16.73 -3.30 -12.20
CA PHE A 170 17.42 -2.17 -11.57
C PHE A 170 18.94 -2.23 -11.70
N LYS A 171 19.54 -3.43 -11.62
CA LYS A 171 21.00 -3.60 -11.78
C LYS A 171 21.53 -3.17 -13.15
N ASN A 172 20.68 -3.20 -14.18
CA ASN A 172 21.00 -2.87 -15.56
C ASN A 172 20.62 -1.44 -15.96
N LEU A 173 20.12 -0.63 -15.03
CA LEU A 173 19.92 0.80 -15.29
C LEU A 173 21.25 1.54 -15.49
N PRO A 174 21.26 2.64 -16.25
CA PRO A 174 22.43 3.50 -16.40
C PRO A 174 22.95 3.93 -15.03
N ARG A 175 24.22 3.62 -14.74
CA ARG A 175 24.86 3.96 -13.47
C ARG A 175 25.44 5.38 -13.50
N LYS A 176 25.67 5.92 -12.32
CA LYS A 176 26.59 7.05 -12.15
C LYS A 176 28.04 6.59 -12.30
#